data_AF-A0A348P524-F1
#
_entry.id   AF-A0A348P524-F1
#
_cell.length_a   1.000
_cell.length_b   1.000
_cell.length_c   1.000
_cell.angle_alpha   90.00
_cell.angle_beta   90.00
_cell.angle_gamma   90.00
#
_symmetry.space_group_name_H-M   'P 1'
#
loop_
_entity.id
_entity.type
_entity.pdbx_description
1 polymer ?
#
loop_
_entity_poly.entity_id
_entity_poly.type
_entity_poly.pdbx_seq_one_letter_code
_entity_poly.pdbx_strand_id
1 'polypeptide(L)'
;MKFSQMKYERPDLEAVKAELTKLTEELKSAENYDGARKAFVEFDAVKRKVETQGTLASVRHSIDTRDEFYEAEKKFWNAASPELDEYFQNWTMALLESKFRTQFEEEFGNIVFINAEIDLKAFSPEIIPELQKENDLVQEYQKL
;
A
#
# COMPACT_ATOMS: atom_id res chain seq x y z
N MET A 1 12.94 -10.47 -17.13
CA MET A 1 13.13 -11.39 -15.98
C MET A 1 12.01 -12.43 -16.01
N LYS A 2 12.25 -13.69 -15.62
CA LYS A 2 11.15 -14.65 -15.45
C LYS A 2 10.49 -14.46 -14.08
N PHE A 3 9.19 -14.71 -13.95
CA PHE A 3 8.46 -14.58 -12.68
C PHE A 3 9.06 -15.43 -11.55
N SER A 4 9.50 -16.65 -11.87
CA SER A 4 10.15 -17.56 -10.93
C SER A 4 11.49 -17.04 -10.38
N GLN A 5 12.10 -16.05 -11.03
CA GLN A 5 13.38 -15.46 -10.61
C GLN A 5 13.18 -14.22 -9.73
N MET A 6 11.98 -13.65 -9.67
CA MET A 6 11.69 -12.48 -8.82
C MET A 6 11.89 -12.86 -7.36
N LYS A 7 12.71 -12.12 -6.62
CA LYS A 7 12.98 -12.47 -5.22
C LYS A 7 11.83 -12.00 -4.34
N TYR A 8 11.27 -12.92 -3.56
CA TYR A 8 10.36 -12.55 -2.48
C TYR A 8 11.18 -12.27 -1.22
N GLU A 9 10.90 -11.14 -0.60
CA GLU A 9 11.44 -10.74 0.68
C GLU A 9 10.31 -10.11 1.48
N ARG A 10 9.98 -10.70 2.64
CA ARG A 10 8.99 -10.12 3.55
C ARG A 10 9.46 -8.72 3.96
N PRO A 11 8.65 -7.67 3.78
CA PRO A 11 9.03 -6.32 4.18
C PRO A 11 9.12 -6.21 5.71
N ASP A 12 10.04 -5.38 6.18
CA ASP A 12 10.03 -4.91 7.57
C ASP A 12 8.89 -3.89 7.71
N LEU A 13 7.83 -4.32 8.39
CA LEU A 13 6.59 -3.56 8.48
C LEU A 13 6.80 -2.23 9.22
N GLU A 14 7.58 -2.23 10.29
CA GLU A 14 7.82 -1.03 11.10
C GLU A 14 8.70 -0.04 10.34
N ALA A 15 9.69 -0.52 9.60
CA ALA A 15 10.48 0.34 8.72
C ALA A 15 9.63 0.98 7.61
N VAL A 16 8.72 0.20 7.00
CA VAL A 16 7.79 0.72 5.98
C VAL A 16 6.86 1.78 6.57
N LYS A 17 6.24 1.50 7.73
CA LYS A 17 5.36 2.46 8.43
C LYS A 17 6.07 3.77 8.73
N ALA A 18 7.31 3.69 9.26
CA ALA A 18 8.13 4.87 9.53
C ALA A 18 8.46 5.66 8.25
N GLU A 19 8.80 4.97 7.16
CA GLU A 19 9.11 5.61 5.88
C GLU A 19 7.88 6.30 5.27
N LEU A 20 6.71 5.64 5.25
CA LEU A 20 5.45 6.24 4.79
C LEU A 20 5.04 7.46 5.63
N THR A 21 5.24 7.38 6.94
CA THR A 21 4.96 8.50 7.87
C THR A 21 5.85 9.69 7.55
N LYS A 22 7.16 9.47 7.43
CA LYS A 22 8.13 10.49 7.06
C LYS A 22 7.78 11.17 5.74
N LEU A 23 7.49 10.38 4.70
CA LEU A 23 7.13 10.91 3.38
C LEU A 23 5.84 11.74 3.43
N THR A 24 4.86 11.30 4.21
CA THR A 24 3.62 12.06 4.42
C THR A 24 3.89 13.41 5.09
N GLU A 25 4.78 13.47 6.07
CA GLU A 25 5.19 14.72 6.71
C GLU A 25 5.97 15.63 5.75
N GLU A 26 6.85 15.07 4.92
CA GLU A 26 7.58 15.81 3.88
C GLU A 26 6.63 16.43 2.84
N LEU A 27 5.59 15.70 2.42
CA LEU A 27 4.55 16.23 1.55
C LEU A 27 3.79 17.39 2.20
N LYS A 28 3.37 17.23 3.47
CA LYS A 28 2.64 18.26 4.22
C LYS A 28 3.46 19.52 4.46
N SER A 29 4.76 19.37 4.69
CA SER A 29 5.68 20.47 4.99
C SER A 29 6.34 21.09 3.75
N ALA A 30 6.08 20.56 2.55
CA ALA A 30 6.70 21.03 1.33
C ALA A 30 6.43 22.53 1.06
N GLU A 31 7.51 23.30 0.95
CA GLU A 31 7.45 24.74 0.67
C GLU A 31 7.23 25.03 -0.82
N ASN A 32 7.68 24.12 -1.68
CA ASN A 32 7.59 24.21 -3.14
C ASN A 32 7.20 22.87 -3.77
N TYR A 33 6.81 22.93 -5.04
CA TYR A 33 6.35 21.75 -5.77
C TYR A 33 7.44 20.69 -5.95
N ASP A 34 8.70 21.08 -6.13
CA ASP A 34 9.79 20.11 -6.34
C ASP A 34 9.98 19.21 -5.11
N GLY A 35 9.88 19.78 -3.91
CA GLY A 35 9.88 19.02 -2.65
C GLY A 35 8.68 18.07 -2.53
N ALA A 36 7.48 18.55 -2.84
CA ALA A 36 6.26 17.73 -2.81
C ALA A 36 6.33 16.59 -3.84
N ARG A 37 6.80 16.89 -5.05
CA ARG A 37 7.00 15.94 -6.14
C ARG A 37 8.01 14.87 -5.78
N LYS A 38 9.12 15.23 -5.13
CA LYS A 38 10.10 14.27 -4.65
C LYS A 38 9.48 13.30 -3.65
N ALA A 39 8.77 13.81 -2.64
CA ALA A 39 8.06 12.97 -1.67
C ALA A 39 7.04 12.05 -2.36
N PHE A 40 6.32 12.54 -3.38
CA PHE A 40 5.37 11.75 -4.15
C PHE A 40 6.02 10.58 -4.89
N VAL A 41 7.13 10.83 -5.59
CA VAL A 41 7.86 9.79 -6.33
C VAL A 41 8.46 8.74 -5.39
N GLU A 42 9.00 9.18 -4.24
CA GLU A 42 9.54 8.28 -3.23
C GLU A 42 8.44 7.43 -2.58
N PHE A 43 7.30 8.03 -2.25
CA PHE A 43 6.14 7.31 -1.72
C PHE A 43 5.63 6.24 -2.69
N ASP A 44 5.47 6.59 -3.96
CA ASP A 44 5.05 5.67 -5.02
C ASP A 44 6.08 4.53 -5.21
N ALA A 45 7.38 4.80 -5.03
CA ALA A 45 8.40 3.74 -5.03
C ALA A 45 8.27 2.78 -3.85
N VAL A 46 8.03 3.28 -2.63
CA VAL A 46 7.80 2.46 -1.44
C VAL A 46 6.54 1.62 -1.60
N LYS A 47 5.42 2.24 -2.01
CA LYS A 47 4.14 1.58 -2.26
C LYS A 47 4.30 0.43 -3.25
N ARG A 48 4.92 0.68 -4.41
CA ARG A 48 5.19 -0.37 -5.41
C ARG A 48 6.03 -1.52 -4.87
N LYS A 49 7.01 -1.25 -4.00
CA LYS A 49 7.84 -2.30 -3.41
C LYS A 49 7.01 -3.21 -2.51
N VAL A 50 6.16 -2.63 -1.67
CA VAL A 50 5.23 -3.36 -0.80
C VAL A 50 4.26 -4.21 -1.63
N GLU A 51 3.60 -3.59 -2.61
CA GLU A 51 2.63 -4.26 -3.50
C GLU A 51 3.28 -5.41 -4.29
N THR A 52 4.53 -5.23 -4.75
CA THR A 52 5.29 -6.28 -5.43
C THR A 52 5.46 -7.50 -4.53
N GLN A 53 5.86 -7.30 -3.26
CA GLN A 53 6.05 -8.41 -2.33
C GLN A 53 4.72 -9.09 -1.98
N GLY A 54 3.67 -8.33 -1.70
CA GLY A 54 2.33 -8.88 -1.45
C GLY A 54 1.79 -9.69 -2.64
N THR A 55 1.99 -9.19 -3.86
CA THR A 55 1.60 -9.89 -5.09
C THR A 55 2.39 -11.17 -5.30
N LEU A 56 3.71 -11.15 -5.06
CA LEU A 56 4.55 -12.34 -5.15
C LEU A 56 4.10 -13.42 -4.16
N ALA A 57 3.79 -13.04 -2.91
CA ALA A 57 3.29 -13.97 -1.90
C ALA A 57 1.93 -14.56 -2.33
N SER A 58 1.00 -13.71 -2.77
CA SER A 58 -0.35 -14.12 -3.18
C SER A 58 -0.32 -15.09 -4.37
N VAL A 59 0.41 -14.76 -5.44
CA VAL A 59 0.49 -15.60 -6.65
C VAL A 59 1.18 -16.93 -6.35
N ARG A 60 2.22 -16.95 -5.51
CA ARG A 60 2.92 -18.20 -5.19
C ARG A 60 2.10 -19.10 -4.27
N HIS A 61 1.37 -18.51 -3.33
CA HIS A 61 0.41 -19.25 -2.53
C HIS A 61 -0.71 -19.86 -3.40
N SER A 62 -1.25 -19.11 -4.36
CA SER A 62 -2.34 -19.62 -5.21
C SER A 62 -1.90 -20.72 -6.20
N ILE A 63 -0.60 -20.79 -6.52
CA ILE A 63 -0.03 -21.86 -7.35
C ILE A 63 0.06 -23.18 -6.57
N ASP A 64 0.49 -23.15 -5.31
CA ASP A 64 0.50 -24.33 -4.43
C ASP A 64 0.09 -23.94 -3.00
N THR A 65 -1.17 -24.18 -2.68
CA THR A 65 -1.75 -23.86 -1.36
C THR A 65 -1.24 -24.76 -0.23
N ARG A 66 -0.47 -25.81 -0.55
CA ARG A 66 0.16 -26.71 0.43
C ARG A 66 1.57 -26.25 0.81
N ASP A 67 2.10 -25.23 0.14
CA ASP A 67 3.39 -24.65 0.49
C ASP A 67 3.25 -23.88 1.83
N GLU A 68 3.79 -24.48 2.90
CA GLU A 68 3.73 -23.93 4.26
C GLU A 68 4.39 -22.55 4.37
N PHE A 69 5.41 -22.26 3.55
CA PHE A 69 6.07 -20.96 3.55
C PHE A 69 5.11 -19.89 3.04
N TYR A 70 4.53 -20.08 1.84
CA TYR A 70 3.63 -19.08 1.27
C TYR A 70 2.26 -19.01 1.97
N GLU A 71 1.82 -20.08 2.63
CA GLU A 71 0.70 -20.07 3.58
C GLU A 71 0.99 -19.15 4.78
N ALA A 72 2.18 -19.21 5.37
CA ALA A 72 2.57 -18.32 6.45
C ALA A 72 2.73 -16.86 5.97
N GLU A 73 3.29 -16.64 4.78
CA GLU A 73 3.36 -15.30 4.18
C GLU A 73 1.97 -14.72 3.91
N LYS A 74 1.03 -15.54 3.43
CA LYS A 74 -0.34 -15.11 3.17
C LYS A 74 -1.06 -14.71 4.47
N LYS A 75 -0.84 -15.43 5.57
CA LYS A 75 -1.30 -15.01 6.92
C LYS A 75 -0.67 -13.69 7.37
N PHE A 76 0.63 -13.52 7.18
CA PHE A 76 1.32 -12.26 7.48
C PHE A 76 0.69 -11.10 6.70
N TRP A 77 0.51 -11.23 5.38
CA TRP A 77 -0.09 -10.19 4.55
C TRP A 77 -1.56 -9.90 4.87
N ASN A 78 -2.34 -10.90 5.28
CA ASN A 78 -3.71 -10.68 5.73
C ASN A 78 -3.80 -9.76 6.96
N ALA A 79 -2.86 -9.88 7.89
CA ALA A 79 -2.79 -9.02 9.07
C ALA A 79 -2.14 -7.66 8.74
N ALA A 80 -1.05 -7.67 7.98
CA ALA A 80 -0.23 -6.50 7.71
C ALA A 80 -0.84 -5.52 6.69
N SER A 81 -1.61 -6.00 5.70
CA SER A 81 -2.17 -5.10 4.67
C SER A 81 -3.16 -4.08 5.25
N PRO A 82 -4.14 -4.48 6.08
CA PRO A 82 -5.04 -3.53 6.75
C PRO A 82 -4.31 -2.52 7.66
N GLU A 83 -3.20 -2.91 8.28
CA GLU A 83 -2.37 -1.99 9.07
C GLU A 83 -1.67 -0.95 8.17
N LEU A 84 -1.21 -1.35 6.98
CA LEU A 84 -0.55 -0.44 6.04
C LEU A 84 -1.54 0.50 5.35
N ASP A 85 -2.80 0.07 5.19
CA ASP A 85 -3.86 0.89 4.59
C ASP A 85 -4.06 2.21 5.34
N GLU A 86 -3.90 2.22 6.67
CA GLU A 86 -3.95 3.46 7.47
C GLU A 86 -2.89 4.48 7.01
N TYR A 87 -1.66 4.03 6.74
CA TYR A 87 -0.56 4.89 6.32
C TYR A 87 -0.75 5.37 4.88
N PHE A 88 -1.24 4.51 4.01
CA PHE A 88 -1.60 4.90 2.65
C PHE A 88 -2.76 5.91 2.64
N GLN A 89 -3.72 5.78 3.55
CA GLN A 89 -4.83 6.71 3.70
C GLN A 89 -4.40 8.07 4.24
N ASN A 90 -3.52 8.08 5.24
CA ASN A 90 -2.91 9.31 5.73
C ASN A 90 -2.16 10.08 4.63
N TRP A 91 -1.47 9.35 3.74
CA TRP A 91 -0.87 9.93 2.54
C TRP A 91 -1.92 10.46 1.56
N THR A 92 -2.94 9.68 1.25
CA THR A 92 -4.03 10.06 0.34
C THR A 92 -4.72 11.35 0.81
N MET A 93 -5.00 11.47 2.10
CA MET A 93 -5.51 12.71 2.70
C MET A 93 -4.55 13.88 2.49
N ALA A 94 -3.26 13.69 2.80
CA ALA A 94 -2.24 14.73 2.63
C ALA A 94 -2.10 15.18 1.16
N LEU A 95 -2.21 14.25 0.23
CA LEU A 95 -2.16 14.52 -1.21
C LEU A 95 -3.38 15.34 -1.64
N LEU A 96 -4.58 14.98 -1.20
CA LEU A 96 -5.83 15.69 -1.51
C LEU A 96 -5.86 17.10 -0.92
N GLU A 97 -5.28 17.30 0.26
CA GLU A 97 -5.15 18.59 0.94
C GLU A 97 -3.96 19.43 0.42
N SER A 98 -3.11 18.86 -0.44
CA SER A 98 -1.92 19.54 -0.92
C SER A 98 -2.25 20.80 -1.71
N LYS A 99 -1.62 21.92 -1.31
CA LYS A 99 -1.69 23.19 -2.07
C LYS A 99 -1.12 23.08 -3.49
N PHE A 100 -0.41 22.00 -3.80
CA PHE A 100 0.19 21.74 -5.10
C PHE A 100 -0.66 20.85 -6.02
N ARG A 101 -1.91 20.55 -5.65
CA ARG A 101 -2.82 19.68 -6.42
C ARG A 101 -2.83 19.98 -7.91
N THR A 102 -3.00 21.23 -8.31
CA THR A 102 -3.01 21.62 -9.74
C THR A 102 -1.73 21.22 -10.47
N GLN A 103 -0.57 21.38 -9.84
CA GLN A 103 0.72 21.03 -10.44
C GLN A 103 0.89 19.50 -10.56
N PHE A 104 0.42 18.75 -9.57
CA PHE A 104 0.37 17.29 -9.66
C PHE A 104 -0.58 16.81 -10.77
N GLU A 105 -1.76 17.44 -10.93
CA GLU A 105 -2.70 17.11 -12.00
C GLU A 105 -2.13 17.41 -13.39
N GLU A 106 -1.37 18.49 -13.53
CA GLU A 106 -0.67 18.84 -14.78
C GLU A 106 0.42 17.82 -15.14
N GLU A 107 1.18 17.32 -14.16
CA GLU A 107 2.29 16.38 -14.41
C GLU A 107 1.86 14.91 -14.50
N PHE A 108 1.03 14.45 -13.55
CA PHE A 108 0.67 13.04 -13.39
C PHE A 108 -0.76 12.72 -13.86
N GLY A 109 -1.54 13.75 -14.21
CA GLY A 109 -2.93 13.61 -14.62
C GLY A 109 -3.91 13.61 -13.45
N ASN A 110 -5.16 13.95 -13.75
CA ASN A 110 -6.24 14.03 -12.76
C ASN A 110 -6.68 12.67 -12.19
N ILE A 111 -6.36 11.56 -12.86
CA ILE A 111 -6.78 10.22 -12.44
C ILE A 111 -6.21 9.83 -11.08
N VAL A 112 -5.02 10.35 -10.72
CA VAL A 112 -4.39 10.13 -9.41
C VAL A 112 -5.29 10.65 -8.29
N PHE A 113 -5.89 11.84 -8.47
CA PHE A 113 -6.77 12.45 -7.48
C PHE A 113 -8.16 11.81 -7.46
N ILE A 114 -8.69 11.40 -8.61
CA ILE A 114 -9.96 10.66 -8.67
C ILE A 114 -9.85 9.35 -7.88
N ASN A 115 -8.76 8.60 -8.10
CA ASN A 115 -8.52 7.36 -7.35
C ASN A 115 -8.32 7.64 -5.86
N ALA A 116 -7.57 8.69 -5.50
CA ALA A 116 -7.40 9.11 -4.11
C ALA A 116 -8.76 9.44 -3.42
N GLU A 117 -9.67 10.13 -4.10
CA GLU A 117 -11.00 10.45 -3.57
C GLU A 117 -11.90 9.22 -3.42
N ILE A 118 -11.74 8.20 -4.27
CA ILE A 118 -12.44 6.92 -4.16
C ILE A 118 -11.87 6.13 -2.97
N ASP A 119 -10.54 6.05 -2.87
CA ASP A 119 -9.84 5.33 -1.81
C ASP A 119 -10.21 5.90 -0.44
N LEU A 120 -10.31 7.23 -0.30
CA LEU A 120 -10.70 7.88 0.96
C LEU A 120 -12.11 7.51 1.42
N LYS A 121 -13.02 7.18 0.49
CA LYS A 121 -14.39 6.75 0.82
C LYS A 121 -14.48 5.27 1.19
N ALA A 122 -13.46 4.49 0.84
CA ALA A 122 -13.45 3.04 1.01
C ALA A 122 -12.82 2.59 2.34
N PHE A 123 -12.24 3.50 3.12
CA PHE A 123 -11.53 3.17 4.34
C PHE A 123 -11.87 4.10 5.51
N SER A 124 -11.88 3.54 6.71
CA SER A 124 -11.72 4.27 7.96
C SER A 124 -10.93 3.43 8.97
N PRO A 125 -10.18 4.03 9.91
CA PRO A 125 -9.45 3.25 10.93
C PRO A 125 -10.37 2.35 11.78
N GLU A 126 -11.63 2.75 11.94
CA GLU A 126 -12.63 2.00 12.71
C GLU A 126 -13.00 0.65 12.09
N ILE A 127 -12.82 0.46 10.78
CA ILE A 127 -13.17 -0.78 10.07
C ILE A 127 -11.99 -1.75 9.90
N ILE A 128 -10.80 -1.44 10.44
CA ILE A 128 -9.63 -2.32 10.34
C ILE A 128 -9.93 -3.74 10.88
N PRO A 129 -10.59 -3.92 12.05
CA PRO A 129 -10.92 -5.26 12.55
C PRO A 129 -11.84 -6.05 11.60
N GLU A 130 -12.79 -5.37 10.96
CA GLU A 130 -13.72 -5.94 9.99
C GLU A 130 -12.99 -6.37 8.71
N LEU A 131 -12.07 -5.54 8.20
CA LEU A 131 -11.24 -5.87 7.04
C LEU A 131 -10.34 -7.09 7.30
N GLN A 132 -9.75 -7.18 8.50
CA GLN A 132 -8.99 -8.36 8.91
C GLN A 132 -9.87 -9.62 8.92
N LYS A 133 -11.08 -9.52 9.49
CA LYS A 133 -12.04 -10.63 9.52
C LYS A 133 -12.51 -11.03 8.11
N GLU A 134 -12.74 -10.07 7.22
CA GLU A 134 -13.08 -10.34 5.82
C GLU A 134 -11.96 -11.13 5.14
N ASN A 135 -10.71 -10.68 5.31
CA ASN A 135 -9.54 -11.36 4.77
C ASN A 135 -9.41 -12.81 5.26
N ASP A 136 -9.74 -13.08 6.52
CA ASP A 136 -9.74 -14.42 7.10
C ASP A 136 -10.84 -15.31 6.50
N LEU A 137 -12.07 -14.78 6.34
CA LEU A 137 -13.19 -15.50 5.73
C LEU A 137 -12.93 -15.85 4.26
N VAL A 138 -12.33 -14.92 3.50
CA VAL A 138 -11.94 -15.17 2.10
C VAL A 138 -10.89 -16.28 2.02
N GLN A 139 -9.91 -16.30 2.92
CA GLN A 139 -8.93 -17.38 2.98
C GLN A 139 -9.57 -18.73 3.34
N GLU A 140 -10.50 -18.76 4.30
CA GLU A 140 -11.22 -19.98 4.67
C GLU A 140 -11.98 -20.55 3.46
N TYR A 141 -12.65 -19.68 2.70
CA TYR A 141 -13.36 -20.09 1.49
C TYR A 141 -12.42 -20.66 0.41
N GLN A 142 -11.26 -20.04 0.19
CA GLN A 142 -10.29 -20.51 -0.81
C GLN A 142 -9.63 -21.85 -0.48
N LYS A 143 -9.70 -22.28 0.78
CA LYS A 143 -9.10 -23.53 1.26
C LYS A 143 -10.06 -24.72 1.24
N LEU A 144 -11.36 -24.49 1.02
CA LEU A 144 -12.37 -25.55 0.78
C LEU A 144 -12.13 -26.24 -0.56
#